data_AF-Q8SVX5-F1
#
_entry.id   AF-Q8SVX5-F1
#
_cell.length_a   1.000
_cell.length_b   1.000
_cell.length_c   1.000
_cell.angle_alpha   90.00
_cell.angle_beta   90.00
_cell.angle_gamma   90.00
#
_symmetry.space_group_name_H-M   'P 1'
#
loop_
_entity.id
_entity.type
_entity.pdbx_description
1 polymer ?
#
loop_
_entity_poly.entity_id
_entity_poly.type
_entity_poly.pdbx_seq_one_letter_code
_entity_poly.pdbx_strand_id
1 'polypeptide(L)'
;MAKQFSWEQEYKRTWEDRNDRKVNEFNLETEAPYSNNRKGIVRHLHIIIDVSEAIDKSDFLPTFRANVTKVLEGFIPSFYSENPLSTLSFLSIRDVCVKYTSSMDIDIHAFLGQTGSKWFSLLNGLEGSIEVMKNTMHVKEILVIVASTSTRDPHGYAEVLAKLRAYNIKVHFISLCGEITLYKSISKATEGRFYVPVDAGHLSAIMRELSHPTDFNGTKLSLVKIGFPSPMMEPSVCACHLEVKGAGYECPVCKTMVCSLPISCPICSTQLVSTLNLSKSLRFLYPLRPFVEKAEGTCRVCQGKGAYQCELCKSTFCSYCNRLIHNTLSFCIYCELPHN
;
A
#
# COMPACT_ATOMS: atom_id res chain seq x y z
N MET A 1 -11.01 28.31 -56.83
CA MET A 1 -10.22 27.17 -56.32
C MET A 1 -10.93 26.65 -55.07
N ALA A 2 -11.42 25.42 -55.11
CA ALA A 2 -12.14 24.82 -53.98
C ALA A 2 -11.20 24.65 -52.78
N LYS A 3 -11.67 24.96 -51.57
CA LYS A 3 -10.93 24.67 -50.33
C LYS A 3 -10.83 23.16 -50.18
N GLN A 4 -9.62 22.63 -50.33
CA GLN A 4 -9.28 21.22 -50.13
C GLN A 4 -9.61 20.83 -48.69
N PHE A 5 -10.31 19.71 -48.49
CA PHE A 5 -10.75 19.28 -47.17
C PHE A 5 -9.55 18.83 -46.31
N SER A 6 -9.64 18.93 -44.99
CA SER A 6 -8.52 18.63 -44.08
C SER A 6 -7.96 17.20 -44.21
N TRP A 7 -8.74 16.24 -44.70
CA TRP A 7 -8.33 14.85 -44.95
C TRP A 7 -7.71 14.62 -46.33
N GLU A 8 -7.78 15.61 -47.23
CA GLU A 8 -7.14 15.61 -48.56
C GLU A 8 -5.72 16.19 -48.49
N GLN A 9 -5.27 16.61 -47.30
CA GLN A 9 -3.88 17.02 -47.07
C GLN A 9 -2.98 15.79 -46.95
N GLU A 10 -1.79 15.87 -47.55
CA GLU A 10 -0.77 14.83 -47.50
C GLU A 10 -0.43 14.52 -46.03
N TYR A 11 -0.48 13.23 -45.65
CA TYR A 11 -0.27 12.80 -44.28
C TYR A 11 1.12 13.21 -43.80
N LYS A 12 1.20 14.26 -43.00
CA LYS A 12 2.44 14.66 -42.31
C LYS A 12 2.67 13.72 -41.14
N ARG A 13 3.82 13.05 -41.15
CA ARG A 13 4.21 12.11 -40.11
C ARG A 13 4.54 12.87 -38.84
N THR A 14 3.78 12.62 -37.78
CA THR A 14 3.91 13.31 -36.48
C THR A 14 5.28 13.14 -35.80
N TRP A 15 6.13 12.21 -36.27
CA TRP A 15 7.48 12.00 -35.77
C TRP A 15 8.57 12.79 -36.50
N GLU A 16 8.26 13.46 -37.62
CA GLU A 16 9.22 14.27 -38.38
C GLU A 16 9.46 15.65 -37.71
N ASP A 17 8.50 16.14 -36.92
CA ASP A 17 8.58 17.39 -36.13
C ASP A 17 9.07 17.18 -34.67
N ARG A 18 9.73 16.05 -34.36
CA ARG A 18 10.03 15.65 -32.97
C ARG A 18 11.18 16.40 -32.28
N ASN A 19 11.88 17.31 -32.94
CA ASN A 19 13.12 17.90 -32.40
C ASN A 19 12.93 18.77 -31.14
N ASP A 20 11.71 19.24 -30.81
CA ASP A 20 11.50 20.20 -29.70
C ASP A 20 10.68 19.67 -28.50
N ARG A 21 10.22 18.42 -28.51
CA ARG A 21 9.43 17.91 -27.37
C ARG A 21 10.34 17.24 -26.34
N LYS A 22 10.75 18.03 -25.33
CA LYS A 22 11.22 17.49 -24.05
C LYS A 22 10.18 16.47 -23.58
N VAL A 23 10.57 15.19 -23.54
CA VAL A 23 9.74 14.16 -22.91
C VAL A 23 9.61 14.60 -21.45
N ASN A 24 8.40 14.98 -21.05
CA ASN A 24 8.10 15.17 -19.64
C ASN A 24 8.25 13.79 -19.00
N GLU A 25 9.42 13.50 -18.45
CA GLU A 25 9.56 12.48 -17.42
C GLU A 25 8.55 12.86 -16.34
N PHE A 26 7.46 12.10 -16.26
CA PHE A 26 6.55 12.20 -15.14
C PHE A 26 7.38 11.96 -13.88
N ASN A 27 7.63 13.01 -13.11
CA ASN A 27 8.18 12.89 -11.77
C ASN A 27 7.19 12.05 -10.95
N LEU A 28 7.42 10.74 -10.90
CA LEU A 28 6.62 9.72 -10.18
C LEU A 28 6.76 9.83 -8.65
N GLU A 29 7.36 10.90 -8.16
CA GLU A 29 7.47 11.18 -6.73
C GLU A 29 6.46 12.24 -6.35
N THR A 30 5.22 11.79 -6.18
CA THR A 30 4.22 12.54 -5.45
C THR A 30 4.73 12.70 -4.02
N GLU A 31 5.04 13.94 -3.62
CA GLU A 31 5.36 14.26 -2.22
C GLU A 31 4.19 13.81 -1.34
N ALA A 32 4.49 13.07 -0.27
CA ALA A 32 3.44 12.61 0.64
C ALA A 32 2.77 13.83 1.27
N PRO A 33 1.42 13.97 1.17
CA PRO A 33 0.74 15.12 1.74
C PRO A 33 0.91 15.11 3.26
N TYR A 34 1.41 16.22 3.80
CA TYR A 34 1.50 16.40 5.23
C TYR A 34 0.09 16.37 5.84
N SER A 35 -0.14 15.46 6.78
CA SER A 35 -1.38 15.36 7.54
C SER A 35 -1.04 14.97 8.97
N ASN A 36 -1.37 15.85 9.90
CA ASN A 36 -1.23 15.62 11.36
C ASN A 36 -2.49 14.96 11.96
N ASN A 37 -3.28 14.29 11.13
CA ASN A 37 -4.46 13.57 11.59
C ASN A 37 -4.06 12.24 12.23
N ARG A 38 -4.92 11.72 13.10
CA ARG A 38 -4.76 10.38 13.69
C ARG A 38 -4.64 9.34 12.57
N LYS A 39 -3.71 8.39 12.71
CA LYS A 39 -3.44 7.35 11.71
C LYS A 39 -3.77 5.96 12.25
N GLY A 40 -4.26 5.08 11.37
CA GLY A 40 -4.49 3.67 11.66
C GLY A 40 -3.22 2.83 11.52
N ILE A 41 -2.28 2.90 12.46
CA ILE A 41 -0.97 2.22 12.35
C ILE A 41 -1.10 0.70 12.28
N VAL A 42 -1.94 0.14 13.13
CA VAL A 42 -2.20 -1.30 13.16
C VAL A 42 -3.40 -1.57 12.26
N ARG A 43 -3.13 -1.91 11.00
CA ARG A 43 -4.16 -2.20 10.00
C ARG A 43 -4.06 -3.61 9.43
N HIS A 44 -5.20 -4.11 9.02
CA HIS A 44 -5.34 -5.31 8.22
C HIS A 44 -5.73 -4.87 6.81
N LEU A 45 -4.77 -4.95 5.88
CA LEU A 45 -4.99 -4.65 4.48
C LEU A 45 -5.28 -5.96 3.73
N HIS A 46 -6.52 -6.10 3.28
CA HIS A 46 -7.01 -7.26 2.54
C HIS A 46 -7.09 -6.96 1.05
N ILE A 47 -6.24 -7.62 0.25
CA ILE A 47 -6.11 -7.38 -1.19
C ILE A 47 -6.94 -8.42 -1.94
N ILE A 48 -7.99 -7.96 -2.62
CA ILE A 48 -8.78 -8.75 -3.55
C ILE A 48 -8.22 -8.56 -4.95
N ILE A 49 -7.92 -9.65 -5.63
CA ILE A 49 -7.36 -9.64 -7.00
C ILE A 49 -8.36 -10.32 -7.94
N ASP A 50 -8.76 -9.59 -8.97
CA ASP A 50 -9.52 -10.11 -10.10
C ASP A 50 -8.67 -11.11 -10.90
N VAL A 51 -9.08 -12.38 -10.92
CA VAL A 51 -8.48 -13.45 -11.74
C VAL A 51 -9.45 -13.97 -12.81
N SER A 52 -10.36 -13.10 -13.26
CA SER A 52 -11.20 -13.32 -14.45
C SER A 52 -10.39 -13.29 -15.75
N GLU A 53 -11.04 -13.57 -16.88
CA GLU A 53 -10.42 -13.49 -18.21
C GLU A 53 -9.77 -12.12 -18.51
N ALA A 54 -10.27 -11.04 -17.90
CA ALA A 54 -9.75 -9.70 -18.14
C ALA A 54 -8.31 -9.51 -17.64
N ILE A 55 -7.82 -10.33 -16.71
CA ILE A 55 -6.47 -10.20 -16.14
C ILE A 55 -5.36 -10.56 -17.14
N ASP A 56 -5.68 -11.28 -18.21
CA ASP A 56 -4.73 -11.67 -19.25
C ASP A 56 -4.71 -10.72 -20.46
N LYS A 57 -5.43 -9.58 -20.38
CA LYS A 57 -5.33 -8.51 -21.38
C LYS A 57 -3.93 -7.91 -21.41
N SER A 58 -3.53 -7.47 -22.61
CA SER A 58 -2.18 -6.98 -22.93
C SER A 58 -2.06 -5.44 -22.96
N ASP A 59 -2.98 -4.71 -22.33
CA ASP A 59 -2.93 -3.23 -22.32
C ASP A 59 -1.68 -2.73 -21.56
N PHE A 60 -1.29 -3.44 -20.49
CA PHE A 60 0.05 -3.36 -19.91
C PHE A 60 0.87 -4.58 -20.36
N LEU A 61 1.92 -4.36 -21.14
CA LEU A 61 2.77 -5.45 -21.63
C LEU A 61 3.56 -6.09 -20.46
N PRO A 62 3.68 -7.44 -20.40
CA PRO A 62 3.08 -8.40 -21.32
C PRO A 62 1.59 -8.65 -21.07
N THR A 63 1.15 -8.71 -19.80
CA THR A 63 -0.27 -8.77 -19.41
C THR A 63 -0.51 -8.02 -18.10
N PHE A 64 -1.77 -7.70 -17.77
CA PHE A 64 -2.11 -7.16 -16.45
C PHE A 64 -1.68 -8.11 -15.33
N ARG A 65 -1.88 -9.42 -15.49
CA ARG A 65 -1.46 -10.44 -14.54
C ARG A 65 0.02 -10.33 -14.22
N ALA A 66 0.88 -10.33 -15.24
CA ALA A 66 2.33 -10.26 -15.05
C ALA A 66 2.76 -8.95 -14.35
N ASN A 67 2.14 -7.83 -14.72
CA ASN A 67 2.43 -6.54 -14.10
C ASN A 67 1.96 -6.48 -12.65
N VAL A 68 0.75 -6.95 -12.34
CA VAL A 68 0.24 -7.02 -10.96
C VAL A 68 1.11 -7.93 -10.11
N THR A 69 1.50 -9.10 -10.60
CA THR A 69 2.42 -10.02 -9.89
C THR A 69 3.74 -9.32 -9.55
N LYS A 70 4.38 -8.67 -10.52
CA LYS A 70 5.66 -7.96 -10.32
C LYS A 70 5.54 -6.81 -9.32
N VAL A 71 4.45 -6.05 -9.38
CA VAL A 71 4.21 -4.93 -8.45
C VAL A 71 3.97 -5.46 -7.04
N LEU A 72 3.20 -6.53 -6.88
CA LEU A 72 2.94 -7.15 -5.58
C LEU A 72 4.22 -7.76 -4.98
N GLU A 73 5.09 -8.35 -5.80
CA GLU A 73 6.38 -8.92 -5.39
C GLU A 73 7.29 -7.87 -4.75
N GLY A 74 7.34 -6.65 -5.30
CA GLY A 74 8.04 -5.53 -4.67
C GLY A 74 7.29 -4.90 -3.50
N PHE A 75 5.95 -4.86 -3.56
CA PHE A 75 5.12 -4.21 -2.57
C PHE A 75 5.10 -4.93 -1.22
N ILE A 76 4.96 -6.27 -1.18
CA ILE A 76 4.86 -7.02 0.09
C ILE A 76 6.04 -6.77 1.04
N PRO A 77 7.32 -6.94 0.63
CA PRO A 77 8.45 -6.71 1.52
C PRO A 77 8.58 -5.23 1.89
N SER A 78 8.29 -4.32 0.95
CA SER A 78 8.26 -2.88 1.24
C SER A 78 7.20 -2.54 2.28
N PHE A 79 5.99 -3.08 2.13
CA PHE A 79 4.87 -2.87 3.05
C PHE A 79 5.21 -3.32 4.47
N TYR A 80 5.78 -4.52 4.65
CA TYR A 80 6.15 -5.01 5.99
C TYR A 80 7.36 -4.28 6.58
N SER A 81 8.28 -3.79 5.74
CA SER A 81 9.36 -2.93 6.22
C SER A 81 8.82 -1.63 6.80
N GLU A 82 7.80 -1.05 6.17
CA GLU A 82 7.18 0.20 6.58
C GLU A 82 6.12 0.05 7.68
N ASN A 83 5.37 -1.06 7.66
CA ASN A 83 4.21 -1.34 8.51
C ASN A 83 4.35 -2.71 9.19
N PRO A 84 5.32 -2.91 10.08
CA PRO A 84 5.59 -4.22 10.68
C PRO A 84 4.47 -4.74 11.59
N LEU A 85 3.58 -3.87 12.06
CA LEU A 85 2.43 -4.26 12.88
C LEU A 85 1.20 -4.62 12.07
N SER A 86 1.21 -4.32 10.77
CA SER A 86 0.06 -4.53 9.91
C SER A 86 0.05 -5.94 9.35
N THR A 87 -1.14 -6.44 9.04
CA THR A 87 -1.33 -7.76 8.42
C THR A 87 -1.78 -7.60 6.97
N LEU A 88 -1.19 -8.40 6.08
CA LEU A 88 -1.67 -8.55 4.71
C LEU A 88 -2.45 -9.85 4.56
N SER A 89 -3.47 -9.81 3.72
CA SER A 89 -4.16 -11.01 3.27
C SER A 89 -4.63 -10.84 1.84
N PHE A 90 -4.71 -11.94 1.11
CA PHE A 90 -4.99 -11.97 -0.31
C PHE A 90 -6.20 -12.85 -0.58
N LEU A 91 -7.07 -12.40 -1.48
CA LEU A 91 -8.20 -13.14 -2.00
C LEU A 91 -8.17 -13.06 -3.52
N SER A 92 -8.13 -14.18 -4.21
CA SER A 92 -8.34 -14.22 -5.65
C SER A 92 -9.78 -14.57 -5.96
N ILE A 93 -10.38 -13.84 -6.91
CA ILE A 93 -11.79 -13.97 -7.23
C ILE A 93 -12.05 -14.05 -8.73
N ARG A 94 -12.91 -15.00 -9.09
CA ARG A 94 -13.55 -15.13 -10.40
C ARG A 94 -14.83 -15.94 -10.18
N ASP A 95 -16.01 -15.44 -10.51
CA ASP A 95 -17.31 -16.11 -10.32
C ASP A 95 -17.61 -16.43 -8.83
N VAL A 96 -16.76 -17.24 -8.20
CA VAL A 96 -16.60 -17.58 -6.78
C VAL A 96 -15.23 -17.12 -6.23
N CYS A 97 -15.08 -17.15 -4.90
CA CYS A 97 -13.79 -17.01 -4.23
C CYS A 97 -12.91 -18.22 -4.54
N VAL A 98 -11.69 -18.00 -5.06
CA VAL A 98 -10.82 -19.09 -5.57
C VAL A 98 -9.77 -19.50 -4.55
N LYS A 99 -8.95 -18.55 -4.07
CA LYS A 99 -7.92 -18.80 -3.07
C LYS A 99 -7.87 -17.65 -2.07
N TYR A 100 -7.66 -18.00 -0.81
CA TYR A 100 -7.38 -17.07 0.28
C TYR A 100 -6.04 -17.42 0.92
N THR A 101 -5.26 -16.40 1.31
CA THR A 101 -4.00 -16.57 2.04
C THR A 101 -3.73 -15.35 2.93
N SER A 102 -3.21 -15.57 4.13
CA SER A 102 -2.83 -14.51 5.08
C SER A 102 -1.40 -14.66 5.61
N SER A 103 -0.52 -15.34 4.87
CA SER A 103 0.87 -15.55 5.25
C SER A 103 1.76 -14.40 4.77
N MET A 104 2.82 -14.11 5.54
CA MET A 104 3.90 -13.19 5.13
C MET A 104 4.71 -13.79 3.96
N ASP A 105 4.88 -15.12 3.96
CA ASP A 105 5.69 -15.86 2.98
C ASP A 105 4.81 -16.36 1.81
N ILE A 106 4.01 -15.47 1.23
CA ILE A 106 3.18 -15.83 0.08
C ILE A 106 4.02 -15.91 -1.19
N ASP A 107 3.96 -17.04 -1.89
CA ASP A 107 4.43 -17.13 -3.26
C ASP A 107 3.36 -16.54 -4.20
N ILE A 108 3.54 -15.26 -4.56
CA ILE A 108 2.61 -14.51 -5.41
C ILE A 108 2.56 -15.11 -6.82
N HIS A 109 3.68 -15.65 -7.31
CA HIS A 109 3.74 -16.28 -8.63
C HIS A 109 2.91 -17.56 -8.64
N ALA A 110 2.96 -18.37 -7.59
CA ALA A 110 2.06 -19.52 -7.44
C ALA A 110 0.59 -19.11 -7.20
N PHE A 111 0.37 -18.00 -6.47
CA PHE A 111 -0.97 -17.48 -6.20
C PHE A 111 -1.68 -17.03 -7.48
N LEU A 112 -0.99 -16.26 -8.33
CA LEU A 112 -1.48 -15.72 -9.61
C LEU A 112 -1.05 -16.55 -10.84
N GLY A 113 -0.47 -17.74 -10.66
CA GLY A 113 0.04 -18.54 -11.77
C GLY A 113 -1.04 -19.12 -12.70
N GLN A 114 -2.30 -19.13 -12.25
CA GLN A 114 -3.43 -19.62 -13.04
C GLN A 114 -3.86 -18.58 -14.08
N THR A 115 -4.23 -19.04 -15.28
CA THR A 115 -4.79 -18.19 -16.31
C THR A 115 -6.15 -17.65 -15.88
N GLY A 116 -6.42 -16.41 -16.28
CA GLY A 116 -7.69 -15.76 -16.09
C GLY A 116 -8.81 -16.53 -16.78
N SER A 117 -9.94 -16.67 -16.10
CA SER A 117 -11.10 -17.37 -16.68
C SER A 117 -12.38 -16.90 -16.02
N LYS A 118 -13.52 -17.06 -16.72
CA LYS A 118 -14.84 -16.65 -16.23
C LYS A 118 -14.91 -15.14 -15.94
N TRP A 119 -15.97 -14.74 -15.24
CA TRP A 119 -16.35 -13.35 -14.98
C TRP A 119 -15.94 -12.93 -13.56
N PHE A 120 -15.72 -11.64 -13.37
CA PHE A 120 -15.47 -11.06 -12.06
C PHE A 120 -16.78 -10.86 -11.27
N SER A 121 -16.82 -11.29 -10.00
CA SER A 121 -17.90 -11.00 -9.05
C SER A 121 -17.34 -10.19 -7.90
N LEU A 122 -17.70 -8.91 -7.81
CA LEU A 122 -17.25 -8.06 -6.71
C LEU A 122 -17.98 -8.42 -5.42
N LEU A 123 -19.26 -8.77 -5.51
CA LEU A 123 -20.11 -9.00 -4.35
C LEU A 123 -19.61 -10.19 -3.52
N ASN A 124 -19.34 -11.32 -4.16
CA ASN A 124 -18.78 -12.51 -3.51
C ASN A 124 -17.43 -12.19 -2.85
N GLY A 125 -16.64 -11.31 -3.46
CA GLY A 125 -15.36 -10.86 -2.93
C GLY A 125 -15.56 -10.07 -1.65
N LEU A 126 -16.41 -9.04 -1.67
CA LEU A 126 -16.68 -8.20 -0.52
C LEU A 126 -17.31 -9.00 0.64
N GLU A 127 -18.26 -9.89 0.36
CA GLU A 127 -18.87 -10.75 1.39
C GLU A 127 -17.85 -11.69 2.02
N GLY A 128 -17.02 -12.36 1.22
CA GLY A 128 -15.94 -13.21 1.72
C GLY A 128 -14.92 -12.43 2.56
N SER A 129 -14.56 -11.23 2.13
CA SER A 129 -13.63 -10.36 2.85
C SER A 129 -14.21 -9.85 4.19
N ILE A 130 -15.51 -9.53 4.24
CA ILE A 130 -16.17 -9.15 5.50
C ILE A 130 -16.08 -10.30 6.51
N GLU A 131 -16.33 -11.54 6.08
CA GLU A 131 -16.27 -12.71 6.96
C GLU A 131 -14.86 -12.93 7.54
N VAL A 132 -13.82 -12.69 6.74
CA VAL A 132 -12.43 -12.75 7.20
C VAL A 132 -12.12 -11.63 8.21
N MET A 133 -12.63 -10.41 7.97
CA MET A 133 -12.23 -9.22 8.72
C MET A 133 -13.16 -8.86 9.88
N LYS A 134 -14.34 -9.49 10.02
CA LYS A 134 -15.33 -9.12 11.05
C LYS A 134 -14.77 -9.17 12.47
N ASN A 135 -13.92 -10.16 12.75
CA ASN A 135 -13.38 -10.42 14.10
C ASN A 135 -12.06 -9.68 14.40
N THR A 136 -11.46 -9.01 13.42
CA THR A 136 -10.19 -8.31 13.66
C THR A 136 -10.43 -7.00 14.40
N MET A 137 -9.53 -6.68 15.35
CA MET A 137 -9.57 -5.41 16.09
C MET A 137 -8.75 -4.29 15.41
N HIS A 138 -8.04 -4.63 14.33
CA HIS A 138 -7.20 -3.72 13.57
C HIS A 138 -8.06 -2.79 12.70
N VAL A 139 -7.46 -1.71 12.20
CA VAL A 139 -8.09 -0.89 11.16
C VAL A 139 -8.26 -1.73 9.90
N LYS A 140 -9.46 -1.73 9.32
CA LYS A 140 -9.84 -2.67 8.25
C LYS A 140 -9.87 -1.95 6.92
N GLU A 141 -8.98 -2.35 6.01
CA GLU A 141 -8.89 -1.79 4.67
C GLU A 141 -8.96 -2.94 3.66
N ILE A 142 -9.86 -2.81 2.69
CA ILE A 142 -9.93 -3.72 1.53
C ILE A 142 -9.38 -2.97 0.33
N LEU A 143 -8.46 -3.58 -0.41
CA LEU A 143 -7.98 -3.09 -1.70
C LEU A 143 -8.43 -4.05 -2.80
N VAL A 144 -9.22 -3.57 -3.75
CA VAL A 144 -9.67 -4.38 -4.88
C VAL A 144 -8.89 -3.97 -6.14
N ILE A 145 -8.08 -4.88 -6.66
CA ILE A 145 -7.37 -4.73 -7.95
C ILE A 145 -8.20 -5.43 -9.02
N VAL A 146 -8.78 -4.65 -9.92
CA VAL A 146 -9.76 -5.14 -10.91
C VAL A 146 -9.31 -4.82 -12.33
N ALA A 147 -9.27 -5.85 -13.17
CA ALA A 147 -9.07 -5.69 -14.62
C ALA A 147 -10.40 -5.63 -15.38
N SER A 148 -11.44 -6.30 -14.86
CA SER A 148 -12.76 -6.34 -15.47
C SER A 148 -13.51 -5.00 -15.42
N THR A 149 -14.09 -4.61 -16.56
CA THR A 149 -14.97 -3.44 -16.67
C THR A 149 -16.41 -3.71 -16.23
N SER A 150 -16.79 -4.98 -16.20
CA SER A 150 -18.12 -5.45 -15.78
C SER A 150 -18.01 -6.45 -14.65
N THR A 151 -18.99 -6.46 -13.76
CA THR A 151 -19.12 -7.45 -12.70
C THR A 151 -20.44 -8.20 -12.84
N ARG A 152 -20.44 -9.49 -12.49
CA ARG A 152 -21.63 -10.35 -12.50
C ARG A 152 -21.88 -10.86 -11.09
N ASP A 153 -22.92 -10.35 -10.46
CA ASP A 153 -23.24 -10.66 -9.08
C ASP A 153 -24.68 -11.19 -8.95
N PRO A 154 -24.94 -12.06 -7.96
CA PRO A 154 -26.24 -12.69 -7.76
C PRO A 154 -27.32 -11.72 -7.25
N HIS A 155 -26.96 -10.71 -6.45
CA HIS A 155 -27.87 -9.73 -5.85
C HIS A 155 -27.26 -8.33 -5.77
N GLY A 156 -27.99 -7.38 -5.18
CA GLY A 156 -27.58 -5.98 -5.04
C GLY A 156 -26.56 -5.73 -3.92
N TYR A 157 -25.95 -4.54 -3.94
CA TYR A 157 -24.87 -4.16 -3.02
C TYR A 157 -25.31 -3.49 -1.71
N ALA A 158 -26.61 -3.23 -1.53
CA ALA A 158 -27.11 -2.43 -0.41
C ALA A 158 -26.79 -3.05 0.96
N GLU A 159 -26.99 -4.36 1.10
CA GLU A 159 -26.71 -5.09 2.35
C GLU A 159 -25.23 -5.15 2.67
N VAL A 160 -24.39 -5.39 1.66
CA VAL A 160 -22.93 -5.42 1.82
C VAL A 160 -22.40 -4.05 2.20
N LEU A 161 -22.90 -2.97 1.59
CA LEU A 161 -22.56 -1.60 1.99
C LEU A 161 -22.94 -1.29 3.44
N ALA A 162 -24.10 -1.77 3.90
CA ALA A 162 -24.50 -1.64 5.29
C ALA A 162 -23.53 -2.38 6.23
N LYS A 163 -23.15 -3.62 5.89
CA LYS A 163 -22.15 -4.40 6.65
C LYS A 163 -20.78 -3.72 6.68
N LEU A 164 -20.29 -3.22 5.54
CA LEU A 164 -19.00 -2.51 5.45
C LEU A 164 -18.96 -1.30 6.39
N ARG A 165 -20.04 -0.50 6.42
CA ARG A 165 -20.16 0.63 7.34
C ARG A 165 -20.27 0.19 8.80
N ALA A 166 -21.05 -0.84 9.10
CA ALA A 166 -21.19 -1.35 10.47
C ALA A 166 -19.85 -1.82 11.06
N TYR A 167 -18.99 -2.41 10.24
CA TYR A 167 -17.66 -2.88 10.65
C TYR A 167 -16.54 -1.84 10.44
N ASN A 168 -16.86 -0.61 10.01
CA ASN A 168 -15.90 0.45 9.68
C ASN A 168 -14.78 0.00 8.71
N ILE A 169 -15.16 -0.72 7.65
CA ILE A 169 -14.23 -1.22 6.63
C ILE A 169 -14.16 -0.20 5.49
N LYS A 170 -12.94 0.28 5.20
CA LYS A 170 -12.68 1.16 4.05
C LYS A 170 -12.38 0.32 2.81
N VAL A 171 -12.97 0.68 1.66
CA VAL A 171 -12.75 -0.06 0.41
C VAL A 171 -12.06 0.83 -0.62
N HIS A 172 -10.84 0.46 -0.96
CA HIS A 172 -10.00 1.07 -1.99
C HIS A 172 -10.11 0.25 -3.28
N PHE A 173 -10.02 0.92 -4.42
CA PHE A 173 -10.05 0.27 -5.74
C PHE A 173 -8.90 0.74 -6.61
N ILE A 174 -8.29 -0.19 -7.32
CA ILE A 174 -7.40 0.05 -8.45
C ILE A 174 -8.06 -0.61 -9.66
N SER A 175 -8.59 0.19 -10.58
CA SER A 175 -9.19 -0.33 -11.81
C SER A 175 -8.24 -0.13 -12.99
N LEU A 176 -7.77 -1.24 -13.56
CA LEU A 176 -6.73 -1.23 -14.58
C LEU A 176 -7.21 -0.73 -15.95
N CYS A 177 -8.51 -0.87 -16.26
CA CYS A 177 -9.05 -0.50 -17.57
C CYS A 177 -9.71 0.90 -17.61
N GLY A 178 -10.04 1.51 -16.45
CA GLY A 178 -10.70 2.81 -16.43
C GLY A 178 -11.58 3.07 -15.20
N GLU A 179 -12.21 4.25 -15.16
CA GLU A 179 -13.11 4.60 -14.07
C GLU A 179 -14.47 3.90 -14.22
N ILE A 180 -14.94 3.26 -13.14
CA ILE A 180 -16.25 2.60 -13.07
C ILE A 180 -17.07 3.24 -11.96
N THR A 181 -18.25 3.77 -12.33
CA THR A 181 -19.12 4.53 -11.43
C THR A 181 -19.52 3.75 -10.18
N LEU A 182 -19.79 2.45 -10.32
CA LEU A 182 -20.12 1.56 -9.20
C LEU A 182 -19.00 1.53 -8.16
N TYR A 183 -17.76 1.23 -8.57
CA TYR A 183 -16.61 1.15 -7.67
C TYR A 183 -16.31 2.49 -7.01
N LYS A 184 -16.45 3.60 -7.75
CA LYS A 184 -16.31 4.96 -7.22
C LYS A 184 -17.39 5.31 -6.20
N SER A 185 -18.62 4.81 -6.37
CA SER A 185 -19.69 5.02 -5.40
C SER A 185 -19.41 4.26 -4.09
N ILE A 186 -18.90 3.02 -4.19
CA ILE A 186 -18.55 2.17 -3.03
C ILE A 186 -17.37 2.77 -2.26
N SER A 187 -16.32 3.21 -2.95
CA SER A 187 -15.15 3.83 -2.31
C SER A 187 -15.54 5.11 -1.58
N LYS A 188 -16.30 6.00 -2.21
CA LYS A 188 -16.82 7.21 -1.56
C LYS A 188 -17.70 6.89 -0.35
N ALA A 189 -18.57 5.88 -0.47
CA ALA A 189 -19.48 5.45 0.58
C ALA A 189 -18.77 4.85 1.82
N THR A 190 -17.52 4.42 1.67
CA THR A 190 -16.69 3.78 2.72
C THR A 190 -15.45 4.61 3.08
N GLU A 191 -15.36 5.87 2.63
CA GLU A 191 -14.18 6.75 2.81
C GLU A 191 -12.87 6.14 2.27
N GLY A 192 -12.98 5.28 1.27
CA GLY A 192 -11.86 4.70 0.54
C GLY A 192 -11.40 5.57 -0.64
N ARG A 193 -10.38 5.09 -1.35
CA ARG A 193 -9.77 5.78 -2.50
C ARG A 193 -9.96 4.97 -3.78
N PHE A 194 -10.10 5.64 -4.91
CA PHE A 194 -10.27 5.02 -6.22
C PHE A 194 -9.16 5.49 -7.15
N TYR A 195 -8.46 4.54 -7.77
CA TYR A 195 -7.31 4.81 -8.62
C TYR A 195 -7.47 4.15 -9.99
N VAL A 196 -6.96 4.84 -11.02
CA VAL A 196 -6.84 4.33 -12.39
C VAL A 196 -5.38 4.51 -12.81
N PRO A 197 -4.56 3.45 -12.81
CA PRO A 197 -3.19 3.53 -13.27
C PRO A 197 -3.16 3.77 -14.78
N VAL A 198 -2.19 4.57 -15.22
CA VAL A 198 -1.96 4.88 -16.64
C VAL A 198 -0.98 3.87 -17.25
N ASP A 199 0.01 3.46 -16.46
CA ASP A 199 1.01 2.47 -16.81
C ASP A 199 1.44 1.66 -15.56
N ALA A 200 2.34 0.70 -15.75
CA ALA A 200 2.87 -0.14 -14.66
C ALA A 200 3.71 0.64 -13.63
N GLY A 201 4.35 1.74 -14.04
CA GLY A 201 5.12 2.61 -13.13
C GLY A 201 4.19 3.38 -12.19
N HIS A 202 3.11 3.93 -12.73
CA HIS A 202 2.05 4.58 -11.97
C HIS A 202 1.33 3.60 -11.05
N LEU A 203 1.06 2.36 -11.51
CA LEU A 203 0.54 1.30 -10.64
C LEU A 203 1.46 1.06 -9.43
N SER A 204 2.78 1.00 -9.65
CA SER A 204 3.76 0.83 -8.57
C SER A 204 3.75 2.02 -7.60
N ALA A 205 3.63 3.25 -8.12
CA ALA A 205 3.54 4.47 -7.31
C ALA A 205 2.26 4.49 -6.44
N ILE A 206 1.11 4.10 -7.00
CA ILE A 206 -0.16 3.97 -6.26
C ILE A 206 -0.04 2.94 -5.14
N MET A 207 0.57 1.78 -5.41
CA MET A 207 0.78 0.75 -4.39
C MET A 207 1.68 1.26 -3.25
N ARG A 208 2.73 2.04 -3.57
CA ARG A 208 3.55 2.72 -2.57
C ARG A 208 2.78 3.78 -1.79
N GLU A 209 1.84 4.50 -2.40
CA GLU A 209 0.97 5.42 -1.65
C GLU A 209 0.11 4.65 -0.65
N LEU A 210 -0.44 3.49 -1.05
CA LEU A 210 -1.25 2.64 -0.20
C LEU A 210 -0.48 1.99 0.95
N SER A 211 0.86 1.95 0.91
CA SER A 211 1.69 1.53 2.05
C SER A 211 1.64 2.53 3.22
N HIS A 212 1.18 3.77 2.99
CA HIS A 212 1.01 4.75 4.05
C HIS A 212 -0.34 4.53 4.75
N PRO A 213 -0.38 4.47 6.10
CA PRO A 213 -1.63 4.35 6.85
C PRO A 213 -2.61 5.49 6.54
N THR A 214 -3.89 5.15 6.38
CA THR A 214 -4.94 6.15 6.14
C THR A 214 -5.31 6.92 7.42
N ASP A 215 -5.88 8.10 7.25
CA ASP A 215 -6.40 8.91 8.36
C ASP A 215 -7.53 8.15 9.05
N PHE A 216 -7.44 8.02 10.37
CA PHE A 216 -8.42 7.35 11.20
C PHE A 216 -9.29 8.39 11.92
N ASN A 217 -10.52 8.55 11.44
CA ASN A 217 -11.51 9.46 12.01
C ASN A 217 -12.31 8.83 13.18
N GLY A 218 -11.99 7.59 13.55
CA GLY A 218 -12.72 6.87 14.59
C GLY A 218 -12.45 7.44 15.99
N THR A 219 -13.50 7.45 16.81
CA THR A 219 -13.43 7.91 18.21
C THR A 219 -12.97 6.82 19.18
N LYS A 220 -13.06 5.54 18.78
CA LYS A 220 -12.70 4.40 19.62
C LYS A 220 -11.19 4.14 19.58
N LEU A 221 -10.56 4.21 20.74
CA LEU A 221 -9.17 3.78 20.94
C LEU A 221 -9.16 2.30 21.33
N SER A 222 -8.52 1.48 20.53
CA SER A 222 -8.26 0.07 20.86
C SER A 222 -6.85 -0.07 21.41
N LEU A 223 -6.72 -0.56 22.64
CA LEU A 223 -5.41 -0.92 23.19
C LEU A 223 -5.07 -2.34 22.72
N VAL A 224 -3.89 -2.49 22.10
CA VAL A 224 -3.36 -3.78 21.66
C VAL A 224 -2.23 -4.17 22.60
N LYS A 225 -2.27 -5.40 23.11
CA LYS A 225 -1.19 -5.96 23.92
C LYS A 225 -0.04 -6.39 23.00
N ILE A 226 1.13 -5.79 23.20
CA ILE A 226 2.37 -6.11 22.46
C ILE A 226 3.36 -6.78 23.41
N GLY A 227 4.04 -7.82 22.93
CA GLY A 227 5.14 -8.48 23.62
C GLY A 227 6.48 -8.14 22.96
N PHE A 228 7.47 -7.78 23.78
CA PHE A 228 8.86 -7.60 23.34
C PHE A 228 9.65 -8.86 23.72
N PRO A 229 9.94 -9.75 22.75
CA PRO A 229 10.62 -10.99 23.03
C PRO A 229 12.14 -10.79 23.14
N SER A 230 12.77 -11.58 23.98
CA SER A 230 14.23 -11.64 24.13
C SER A 230 14.84 -12.59 23.09
N PRO A 231 16.01 -12.25 22.50
CA PRO A 231 16.71 -13.15 21.60
C PRO A 231 17.23 -14.37 22.40
N MET A 232 17.12 -15.55 21.79
CA MET A 232 17.53 -16.82 22.35
C MET A 232 18.41 -17.55 21.33
N MET A 233 19.60 -17.97 21.74
CA MET A 233 20.60 -18.63 20.88
C MET A 233 20.72 -20.14 21.15
N GLU A 234 19.82 -20.69 21.95
CA GLU A 234 19.81 -22.12 22.24
C GLU A 234 18.97 -22.87 21.19
N PRO A 235 19.46 -24.02 20.70
CA PRO A 235 18.74 -24.84 19.74
C PRO A 235 17.43 -25.33 20.36
N SER A 236 16.30 -24.88 19.81
CA SER A 236 14.97 -25.20 20.31
C SER A 236 14.00 -25.41 19.16
N VAL A 237 12.86 -26.04 19.44
CA VAL A 237 11.81 -26.26 18.45
C VAL A 237 11.01 -24.96 18.27
N CYS A 238 10.97 -24.45 17.05
CA CYS A 238 10.18 -23.28 16.71
C CYS A 238 8.69 -23.64 16.72
N ALA A 239 7.89 -22.90 17.49
CA ALA A 239 6.44 -23.11 17.57
C ALA A 239 5.70 -22.80 16.24
N CYS A 240 6.35 -22.12 15.29
CA CYS A 240 5.73 -21.71 14.03
C CYS A 240 5.77 -22.83 12.97
N HIS A 241 6.89 -23.56 12.90
CA HIS A 241 7.15 -24.56 11.85
C HIS A 241 7.34 -25.97 12.42
N LEU A 242 7.45 -26.10 13.75
CA LEU A 242 7.79 -27.34 14.45
C LEU A 242 9.16 -27.91 14.02
N GLU A 243 10.06 -27.03 13.59
CA GLU A 243 11.43 -27.34 13.20
C GLU A 243 12.43 -26.84 14.25
N VAL A 244 13.52 -27.57 14.45
CA VAL A 244 14.61 -27.15 15.33
C VAL A 244 15.38 -26.01 14.68
N LYS A 245 15.47 -24.87 15.36
CA LYS A 245 16.29 -23.73 14.93
C LYS A 245 17.30 -23.38 16.00
N GLY A 246 18.52 -23.04 15.57
CA GLY A 246 19.63 -22.69 16.47
C GLY A 246 19.51 -21.30 17.11
N ALA A 247 18.65 -20.44 16.57
CA ALA A 247 18.37 -19.13 17.12
C ALA A 247 16.91 -18.76 16.91
N GLY A 248 16.38 -17.96 17.83
CA GLY A 248 15.00 -17.47 17.78
C GLY A 248 14.74 -16.41 18.83
N TYR A 249 13.46 -16.19 19.09
CA TYR A 249 12.97 -15.20 20.05
C TYR A 249 12.02 -15.88 21.03
N GLU A 250 12.20 -15.60 22.32
CA GLU A 250 11.37 -16.18 23.38
C GLU A 250 10.15 -15.28 23.65
N CYS A 251 8.95 -15.85 23.55
CA CYS A 251 7.73 -15.12 23.86
C CYS A 251 7.67 -14.76 25.36
N PRO A 252 7.47 -13.48 25.73
CA PRO A 252 7.46 -13.07 27.13
C PRO A 252 6.25 -13.60 27.92
N VAL A 253 5.18 -14.02 27.23
CA VAL A 253 3.93 -14.48 27.86
C VAL A 253 3.92 -15.99 28.07
N CYS A 254 4.17 -16.77 27.00
CA CYS A 254 4.08 -18.25 27.05
C CYS A 254 5.43 -18.95 26.94
N LYS A 255 6.55 -18.21 26.85
CA LYS A 255 7.91 -18.75 26.88
C LYS A 255 8.29 -19.64 25.69
N THR A 256 7.48 -19.63 24.64
CA THR A 256 7.71 -20.42 23.43
C THR A 256 8.69 -19.73 22.49
N MET A 257 9.51 -20.49 21.80
CA MET A 257 10.43 -19.95 20.79
C MET A 257 9.72 -19.73 19.45
N VAL A 258 9.91 -18.53 18.89
CA VAL A 258 9.51 -18.15 17.52
C VAL A 258 10.73 -17.78 16.69
N CYS A 259 10.69 -18.06 15.39
CA CYS A 259 11.89 -17.91 14.55
C CYS A 259 12.13 -16.50 14.00
N SER A 260 11.08 -15.70 13.86
CA SER A 260 11.14 -14.39 13.21
C SER A 260 10.16 -13.42 13.86
N LEU A 261 10.44 -12.12 13.71
CA LEU A 261 9.59 -11.02 14.14
C LEU A 261 9.38 -10.09 12.94
N PRO A 262 8.22 -9.42 12.82
CA PRO A 262 7.07 -9.46 13.72
C PRO A 262 6.17 -10.68 13.47
N ILE A 263 5.58 -11.26 14.53
CA ILE A 263 4.65 -12.39 14.39
C ILE A 263 3.61 -12.41 15.52
N SER A 264 2.41 -12.88 15.24
CA SER A 264 1.45 -13.24 16.30
C SER A 264 1.84 -14.60 16.88
N CYS A 265 2.05 -14.67 18.20
CA CYS A 265 2.48 -15.92 18.83
C CYS A 265 1.45 -17.04 18.58
N PRO A 266 1.85 -18.20 18.03
CA PRO A 266 0.91 -19.27 17.67
C PRO A 266 0.20 -19.91 18.87
N ILE A 267 0.74 -19.72 20.09
CA ILE A 267 0.22 -20.35 21.31
C ILE A 267 -0.63 -19.40 22.15
N CYS A 268 -0.17 -18.17 22.37
CA CYS A 268 -0.89 -17.18 23.21
C CYS A 268 -1.51 -16.01 22.43
N SER A 269 -1.37 -15.98 21.11
CA SER A 269 -1.89 -14.94 20.20
C SER A 269 -1.44 -13.50 20.52
N THR A 270 -0.42 -13.33 21.38
CA THR A 270 0.16 -12.01 21.66
C THR A 270 1.02 -11.57 20.47
N GLN A 271 0.88 -10.31 20.05
CA GLN A 271 1.68 -9.75 18.96
C GLN A 271 3.12 -9.52 19.43
N LEU A 272 4.08 -10.22 18.81
CA LEU A 272 5.50 -10.14 19.13
C LEU A 272 6.22 -9.21 18.16
N VAL A 273 6.91 -8.20 18.71
CA VAL A 273 7.48 -7.10 17.92
C VAL A 273 8.81 -6.69 18.53
N SER A 274 9.79 -6.36 17.69
CA SER A 274 11.04 -5.73 18.15
C SER A 274 10.86 -4.21 18.31
N THR A 275 11.65 -3.59 19.19
CA THR A 275 11.64 -2.13 19.37
C THR A 275 11.94 -1.39 18.06
N LEU A 276 12.80 -1.96 17.20
CA LEU A 276 13.11 -1.42 15.88
C LEU A 276 11.92 -1.42 14.93
N ASN A 277 11.08 -2.47 14.96
CA ASN A 277 9.86 -2.51 14.16
C ASN A 277 8.86 -1.43 14.60
N LEU A 278 8.73 -1.23 15.92
CA LEU A 278 7.86 -0.19 16.44
C LEU A 278 8.36 1.22 16.05
N SER A 279 9.67 1.46 16.11
CA SER A 279 10.25 2.77 15.80
C SER A 279 10.00 3.19 14.36
N LYS A 280 9.98 2.25 13.40
CA LYS A 280 9.63 2.54 12.01
C LYS A 280 8.22 3.10 11.84
N SER A 281 7.29 2.74 12.72
CA SER A 281 5.92 3.27 12.70
C SER A 281 5.81 4.69 13.26
N LEU A 282 6.82 5.18 13.99
CA LEU A 282 6.82 6.52 14.60
C LEU A 282 6.79 7.64 13.57
N ARG A 283 7.33 7.41 12.36
CA ARG A 283 7.30 8.40 11.26
C ARG A 283 5.88 8.78 10.84
N PHE A 284 4.91 7.88 11.04
CA PHE A 284 3.51 8.16 10.76
C PHE A 284 2.80 8.88 11.91
N LEU A 285 3.32 8.76 13.15
CA LEU A 285 2.80 9.44 14.32
C LEU A 285 3.25 10.90 14.38
N TYR A 286 4.50 11.15 13.97
CA TYR A 286 5.11 12.48 13.99
C TYR A 286 5.58 12.82 12.58
N PRO A 287 4.66 13.13 11.65
CA PRO A 287 5.04 13.49 10.29
C PRO A 287 5.87 14.76 10.29
N LEU A 288 6.98 14.76 9.54
CA LEU A 288 7.82 15.94 9.39
C LEU A 288 7.08 17.02 8.59
N ARG A 289 6.96 18.22 9.15
CA ARG A 289 6.40 19.39 8.46
C ARG A 289 7.26 19.75 7.23
N PRO A 290 6.63 20.04 6.08
CA PRO A 290 7.38 20.47 4.89
C PRO A 290 8.18 21.73 5.22
N PHE A 291 9.42 21.78 4.73
CA PHE A 291 10.26 22.96 4.89
C PHE A 291 9.77 24.11 4.01
N VAL A 292 9.87 25.33 4.51
CA VAL A 292 9.39 26.53 3.81
C VAL A 292 10.41 26.94 2.76
N GLU A 293 9.96 27.26 1.55
CA GLU A 293 10.84 27.76 0.50
C GLU A 293 11.41 29.13 0.86
N LYS A 294 12.73 29.23 0.86
CA LYS A 294 13.49 30.47 1.07
C LYS A 294 14.72 30.47 0.18
N ALA A 295 14.77 31.41 -0.76
CA ALA A 295 15.78 31.48 -1.80
C ALA A 295 17.19 31.88 -1.32
N GLU A 296 17.34 32.22 -0.03
CA GLU A 296 18.58 32.77 0.51
C GLU A 296 19.15 31.87 1.61
N GLY A 297 20.35 31.35 1.37
CA GLY A 297 21.13 30.61 2.36
C GLY A 297 22.08 29.57 1.77
N THR A 298 22.91 29.00 2.64
CA THR A 298 23.74 27.83 2.34
C THR A 298 23.12 26.59 2.98
N CYS A 299 23.17 25.46 2.29
CA CYS A 299 22.70 24.19 2.84
C CYS A 299 23.61 23.79 4.01
N ARG A 300 23.04 23.56 5.19
CA ARG A 300 23.83 23.20 6.38
C ARG A 300 24.50 21.82 6.27
N VAL A 301 23.94 20.93 5.45
CA VAL A 301 24.44 19.55 5.26
C VAL A 301 25.56 19.50 4.22
N CYS A 302 25.33 20.04 3.03
CA CYS A 302 26.26 19.91 1.90
C CYS A 302 26.95 21.21 1.49
N GLN A 303 26.68 22.33 2.18
CA GLN A 303 27.22 23.66 1.90
C GLN A 303 26.86 24.24 0.50
N GLY A 304 25.98 23.57 -0.26
CA GLY A 304 25.44 24.07 -1.53
C GLY A 304 24.41 25.20 -1.37
N LYS A 305 23.72 25.58 -2.45
CA LYS A 305 22.66 26.59 -2.42
C LYS A 305 21.45 26.09 -1.61
N GLY A 306 21.07 26.84 -0.58
CA GLY A 306 19.85 26.60 0.20
C GLY A 306 18.62 27.07 -0.56
N ALA A 307 17.54 26.31 -0.45
CA ALA A 307 16.23 26.64 -1.03
C ALA A 307 15.09 26.41 -0.04
N TYR A 308 15.29 25.59 0.98
CA TYR A 308 14.27 25.20 1.96
C TYR A 308 14.76 25.49 3.38
N GLN A 309 13.88 25.93 4.27
CA GLN A 309 14.19 26.24 5.66
C GLN A 309 13.25 25.50 6.61
N CYS A 310 13.82 24.84 7.64
CA CYS A 310 13.03 24.29 8.74
C CYS A 310 12.60 25.40 9.70
N GLU A 311 11.32 25.47 10.06
CA GLU A 311 10.78 26.53 10.93
C GLU A 311 11.31 26.48 12.38
N LEU A 312 11.64 25.28 12.86
CA LEU A 312 12.05 25.04 14.25
C LEU A 312 13.51 25.42 14.51
N CYS A 313 14.42 24.72 13.83
CA CYS A 313 15.86 24.93 13.99
C CYS A 313 16.40 26.06 13.10
N LYS A 314 15.55 26.64 12.24
CA LYS A 314 15.89 27.70 11.27
C LYS A 314 17.03 27.34 10.32
N SER A 315 17.41 26.07 10.22
CA SER A 315 18.48 25.61 9.33
C SER A 315 17.98 25.53 7.88
N THR A 316 18.86 25.90 6.96
CA THR A 316 18.61 25.91 5.51
C THR A 316 19.15 24.65 4.84
N PHE A 317 18.41 24.13 3.86
CA PHE A 317 18.67 22.91 3.13
C PHE A 317 18.52 23.14 1.62
N CYS A 318 19.31 22.44 0.80
CA CYS A 318 19.10 22.40 -0.64
C CYS A 318 17.96 21.43 -1.00
N SER A 319 17.49 21.46 -2.26
CA SER A 319 16.42 20.57 -2.75
C SER A 319 16.74 19.08 -2.55
N TYR A 320 17.98 18.67 -2.80
CA TYR A 320 18.41 17.28 -2.61
C TYR A 320 18.36 16.86 -1.13
N CYS A 321 18.91 17.68 -0.23
CA CYS A 321 18.89 17.39 1.20
C CYS A 321 17.46 17.42 1.76
N ASN A 322 16.61 18.33 1.28
CA ASN A 322 15.19 18.36 1.62
C ASN A 322 14.53 17.02 1.28
N ARG A 323 14.70 16.53 0.05
CA ARG A 323 14.16 15.24 -0.40
C ARG A 323 14.68 14.07 0.42
N LEU A 324 15.98 14.03 0.72
CA LEU A 324 16.57 12.98 1.55
C LEU A 324 15.97 12.96 2.97
N ILE A 325 15.81 14.15 3.56
CA ILE A 325 15.25 14.31 4.91
C ILE A 325 13.78 13.86 4.93
N HIS A 326 12.97 14.26 3.95
CA HIS A 326 11.56 13.91 3.92
C HIS A 326 11.29 12.45 3.54
N ASN A 327 11.99 11.91 2.54
CA ASN A 327 11.72 10.57 2.00
C ASN A 327 12.40 9.45 2.81
N THR A 328 13.61 9.68 3.32
CA THR A 328 14.41 8.62 3.95
C THR A 328 14.46 8.73 5.46
N LEU A 329 14.71 9.93 5.99
CA LEU A 329 14.90 10.11 7.43
C LEU A 329 13.58 10.33 8.16
N SER A 330 12.67 11.12 7.57
CA SER A 330 11.40 11.55 8.15
C SER A 330 11.53 12.35 9.46
N PHE A 331 12.72 12.89 9.77
CA PHE A 331 12.95 13.83 10.87
C PHE A 331 14.06 14.82 10.52
N CYS A 332 14.01 16.03 11.10
CA CYS A 332 15.05 17.03 10.91
C CYS A 332 16.26 16.75 11.82
N ILE A 333 17.44 16.59 11.21
CA ILE A 333 18.71 16.23 11.88
C ILE A 333 19.13 17.26 12.96
N TYR A 334 18.79 18.54 12.76
CA TYR A 334 19.24 19.64 13.64
C TYR A 334 18.19 20.10 14.66
N CYS A 335 17.03 19.46 14.74
CA CYS A 335 16.06 19.77 15.78
C CYS A 335 16.38 18.97 17.04
N GLU A 336 16.49 19.63 18.20
CA GLU A 336 16.76 18.98 19.50
C GLU A 336 15.67 17.96 19.88
N LEU A 337 14.44 18.21 19.43
CA LEU A 337 13.34 17.27 19.49
C LEU A 337 12.86 16.96 18.07
N PRO A 338 12.87 15.69 17.64
CA PRO A 338 12.37 15.31 16.32
C PRO A 338 10.84 15.45 16.17
N HIS A 339 10.11 15.87 17.22
CA HIS A 339 8.67 15.65 17.35
C HIS A 339 7.78 16.89 17.61
N ASN A 340 8.27 18.13 17.44
CA ASN A 340 7.43 19.33 17.62
C ASN A 340 7.21 20.10 16.33
#